data_AF-A0A919ZQU4-F1
#
_entry.id   AF-A0A919ZQU4-F1
#
_cell.length_a   1.000
_cell.length_b   1.000
_cell.length_c   1.000
_cell.angle_alpha   90.00
_cell.angle_beta   90.00
_cell.angle_gamma   90.00
#
_symmetry.space_group_name_H-M   'P 1'
#
loop_
_entity.id
_entity.type
_entity.pdbx_description
1 polymer ?
#
loop_
_entity_poly.entity_id
_entity_poly.type
_entity_poly.pdbx_seq_one_letter_code
_entity_poly.pdbx_strand_id
1 'polypeptide(L)'
;MSSVSINGFGDDLCINDVRIGDLTPDDHEKIEKEKGGQNYAPLENVVISKVKDSSTLIARKPHPEDVSKYIEEEILDGLCCYSAVNQGQLNQTIVNAVIKHLQEEKLPTVPRSIRHKYMSAFLLAATSITGMDRVIPKVAGVESWELSLRFAEDGLEVKGSQE
;
A
#
# COMPACT_ATOMS: atom_id res chain seq x y z
N MET A 1 13.61 -25.97 -12.70
CA MET A 1 13.19 -24.93 -11.75
C MET A 1 12.62 -25.66 -10.53
N SER A 2 13.05 -25.33 -9.32
CA SER A 2 12.33 -25.78 -8.13
C SER A 2 10.93 -25.18 -8.17
N SER A 3 9.89 -26.00 -8.02
CA SER A 3 8.52 -25.51 -7.91
C SER A 3 8.36 -24.82 -6.56
N VAL A 4 7.93 -23.56 -6.55
CA VAL A 4 7.57 -22.85 -5.32
C VAL A 4 6.17 -23.31 -4.89
N SER A 5 6.01 -23.73 -3.63
CA SER A 5 4.72 -24.05 -3.02
C SER A 5 4.17 -22.82 -2.30
N ILE A 6 2.95 -22.40 -2.67
CA ILE A 6 2.25 -21.25 -2.08
C ILE A 6 0.81 -21.69 -1.78
N ASN A 7 0.40 -21.63 -0.52
CA ASN A 7 -0.96 -21.98 -0.10
C ASN A 7 -1.37 -21.20 1.16
N GLY A 8 -2.68 -21.10 1.41
CA GLY A 8 -3.23 -20.37 2.55
C GLY A 8 -3.28 -18.84 2.36
N PHE A 9 -3.71 -18.13 3.41
CA PHE A 9 -3.84 -16.67 3.47
C PHE A 9 -3.60 -16.21 4.91
N GLY A 10 -3.26 -14.92 5.09
CA GLY A 10 -3.02 -14.36 6.43
C GLY A 10 -1.92 -15.12 7.17
N ASP A 11 -2.17 -15.46 8.44
CA ASP A 11 -1.23 -16.23 9.26
C ASP A 11 -1.07 -17.69 8.81
N ASP A 12 -2.03 -18.22 8.05
CA ASP A 12 -1.96 -19.56 7.46
C ASP A 12 -1.24 -19.58 6.10
N LEU A 13 -0.78 -18.42 5.61
CA LEU A 13 0.02 -18.36 4.38
C LEU A 13 1.32 -19.14 4.57
N CYS A 14 1.55 -20.12 3.70
CA CYS A 14 2.75 -20.96 3.69
C CYS A 14 3.52 -20.80 2.37
N ILE A 15 4.83 -20.58 2.47
CA ILE A 15 5.76 -20.56 1.32
C ILE A 15 6.86 -21.60 1.55
N ASN A 16 6.91 -22.65 0.72
CA ASN A 16 7.94 -23.72 0.82
C ASN A 16 8.15 -24.22 2.27
N ASP A 17 7.06 -24.58 2.95
CA ASP A 17 7.00 -25.08 4.33
C ASP A 17 7.22 -24.03 5.44
N VAL A 18 7.37 -22.75 5.09
CA VAL A 18 7.40 -21.65 6.06
C VAL A 18 6.01 -21.03 6.19
N ARG A 19 5.36 -21.24 7.34
CA ARG A 19 4.08 -20.60 7.68
C ARG A 19 4.31 -19.26 8.36
N ILE A 20 3.74 -18.19 7.80
CA ILE A 20 3.99 -16.80 8.24
C ILE A 20 3.51 -16.54 9.68
N GLY A 21 2.43 -17.20 10.11
CA GLY A 21 1.90 -17.07 11.48
C GLY A 21 2.83 -17.61 12.58
N ASP A 22 3.73 -18.53 12.24
CA ASP A 22 4.64 -19.19 13.19
C ASP A 22 5.95 -18.42 13.39
N LEU A 23 6.21 -17.41 12.57
CA LEU A 23 7.45 -16.64 12.61
C LEU A 23 7.49 -15.68 13.80
N THR A 24 8.62 -15.67 14.50
CA THR A 24 8.95 -14.63 15.49
C THR A 24 9.41 -13.34 14.80
N PRO A 25 9.45 -12.20 15.50
CA PRO A 25 10.03 -10.96 14.95
C PRO A 25 11.46 -11.14 14.44
N ASP A 26 12.29 -11.93 15.13
CA ASP A 26 13.66 -12.24 14.71
C ASP A 26 13.69 -13.10 13.43
N ASP A 27 12.76 -14.05 13.29
CA ASP A 27 12.67 -14.85 12.06
C ASP A 27 12.26 -13.99 10.86
N HIS A 28 11.30 -13.08 11.04
CA HIS A 28 10.92 -12.12 10.00
C HIS A 28 12.11 -11.24 9.59
N GLU A 29 12.85 -10.70 10.57
CA GLU A 29 14.01 -9.86 10.32
C GLU A 29 15.13 -10.62 9.59
N LYS A 30 15.41 -11.88 9.97
CA LYS A 30 16.38 -12.73 9.28
C LYS A 30 16.00 -12.95 7.83
N ILE A 31 14.73 -13.26 7.54
CA ILE A 31 14.24 -13.45 6.18
C ILE A 31 14.37 -12.14 5.38
N GLU A 32 13.99 -11.00 5.96
CA GLU A 32 14.13 -9.69 5.32
C GLU A 32 15.60 -9.35 5.01
N LYS A 33 16.52 -9.61 5.94
CA LYS A 33 17.96 -9.40 5.71
C LYS A 33 18.50 -10.34 4.64
N GLU A 34 18.08 -11.60 4.62
CA GLU A 34 18.58 -12.59 3.66
C GLU A 34 18.03 -12.36 2.25
N LYS A 35 16.77 -11.95 2.13
CA LYS A 35 16.04 -11.89 0.84
C LYS A 35 15.76 -10.47 0.35
N GLY A 36 15.83 -9.45 1.21
CA GLY A 36 15.49 -8.07 0.91
C GLY A 36 16.67 -7.22 0.41
N GLY A 37 16.36 -6.03 -0.10
CA GLY A 37 17.35 -5.10 -0.65
C GLY A 37 18.10 -4.25 0.38
N GLN A 38 17.75 -4.36 1.67
CA GLN A 38 18.41 -3.68 2.80
C GLN A 38 18.58 -2.15 2.65
N ASN A 39 17.64 -1.49 1.97
CA ASN A 39 17.68 -0.04 1.73
C ASN A 39 16.92 0.79 2.78
N TYR A 40 16.44 0.15 3.85
CA TYR A 40 15.78 0.77 5.00
C TYR A 40 16.34 0.20 6.31
N ALA A 41 16.11 0.91 7.42
CA ALA A 41 16.36 0.44 8.78
C ALA A 41 15.03 0.39 9.55
N PRO A 42 14.26 -0.71 9.44
CA PRO A 42 13.00 -0.87 10.17
C PRO A 42 13.20 -0.87 11.69
N LEU A 43 12.11 -0.68 12.45
CA LEU A 43 12.14 -0.81 13.90
C LEU A 43 12.47 -2.27 14.29
N GLU A 44 13.45 -2.44 15.16
CA GLU A 44 13.84 -3.74 15.69
C GLU A 44 12.71 -4.35 16.53
N ASN A 45 12.60 -5.68 16.52
CA ASN A 45 11.70 -6.44 17.41
C ASN A 45 10.20 -6.07 17.30
N VAL A 46 9.77 -5.51 16.18
CA VAL A 46 8.37 -5.12 15.94
C VAL A 46 7.93 -5.60 14.56
N VAL A 47 6.89 -6.43 14.52
CA VAL A 47 6.25 -6.85 13.27
C VAL A 47 4.75 -6.55 13.36
N ILE A 48 4.21 -5.74 12.45
CA ILE A 48 2.78 -5.44 12.44
C ILE A 48 2.01 -6.67 11.95
N SER A 49 1.09 -7.18 12.77
CA SER A 49 0.23 -8.31 12.41
C SER A 49 -1.06 -7.85 11.73
N LYS A 50 -1.79 -6.93 12.37
CA LYS A 50 -3.12 -6.52 11.89
C LYS A 50 -3.50 -5.14 12.42
N VAL A 51 -4.48 -4.55 11.77
CA VAL A 51 -5.15 -3.33 12.23
C VAL A 51 -6.23 -3.73 13.24
N LYS A 52 -6.27 -3.08 14.41
CA LYS A 52 -7.36 -3.24 15.38
C LYS A 52 -8.49 -2.26 15.09
N ASP A 53 -8.15 -0.99 14.90
CA ASP A 53 -9.07 0.11 14.58
C ASP A 53 -8.36 1.21 13.78
N SER A 54 -9.01 2.37 13.59
CA SER A 54 -8.51 3.46 12.74
C SER A 54 -7.12 3.97 13.09
N SER A 55 -6.67 3.82 14.34
CA SER A 55 -5.40 4.37 14.84
C SER A 55 -4.56 3.35 15.62
N THR A 56 -5.11 2.18 15.91
CA THR A 56 -4.45 1.15 16.71
C THR A 56 -4.06 -0.04 15.85
N LEU A 57 -2.79 -0.43 15.92
CA LEU A 57 -2.25 -1.63 15.29
C LEU A 57 -1.97 -2.70 16.35
N ILE A 58 -1.99 -3.96 15.93
CA ILE A 58 -1.49 -5.08 16.70
C ILE A 58 -0.10 -5.44 16.17
N ALA A 59 0.89 -5.38 17.04
CA ALA A 59 2.27 -5.70 16.71
C ALA A 59 2.73 -6.95 17.48
N ARG A 60 3.46 -7.82 16.79
CA ARG A 60 4.23 -8.91 17.39
C ARG A 60 5.53 -8.35 17.95
N LYS A 61 5.80 -8.64 19.20
CA LYS A 61 7.07 -8.38 19.89
C LYS A 61 7.64 -9.67 20.46
N PRO A 62 8.97 -9.80 20.63
CA PRO A 62 9.56 -10.98 21.24
C PRO A 62 8.93 -11.24 22.61
N HIS A 63 8.67 -12.51 22.91
CA HIS A 63 8.18 -12.87 24.24
C HIS A 63 9.29 -12.60 25.29
N PRO A 64 8.99 -11.92 26.41
CA PRO A 64 10.02 -11.48 27.37
C PRO A 64 10.92 -12.59 27.91
N GLU A 65 10.36 -13.79 28.08
CA GLU A 65 11.04 -14.95 28.67
C GLU A 65 11.43 -16.04 27.65
N ASP A 66 10.96 -15.95 26.39
CA ASP A 66 11.12 -17.04 25.42
C ASP A 66 11.24 -16.49 24.00
N VAL A 67 12.47 -16.26 23.55
CA VAL A 67 12.76 -15.68 22.24
C VAL A 67 12.22 -16.49 21.05
N SER A 68 11.87 -17.77 21.25
CA SER A 68 11.23 -18.60 20.22
C SER A 68 9.73 -18.32 20.04
N LYS A 69 9.18 -17.41 20.85
CA LYS A 69 7.78 -16.99 20.85
C LYS A 69 7.67 -15.48 20.71
N TYR A 70 6.46 -15.04 20.40
CA TYR A 70 6.09 -13.63 20.42
C TYR A 70 4.83 -13.40 21.23
N ILE A 71 4.62 -12.16 21.64
CA ILE A 71 3.37 -11.65 22.18
C ILE A 71 2.79 -10.61 21.22
N GLU A 72 1.46 -10.49 21.22
CA GLU A 72 0.77 -9.41 20.51
C GLU A 72 0.53 -8.24 21.49
N GLU A 73 0.94 -7.05 21.09
CA GLU A 73 0.69 -5.81 21.82
C GLU A 73 -0.01 -4.79 20.94
N GLU A 74 -0.86 -3.98 21.55
CA GLU A 74 -1.48 -2.83 20.91
C GLU A 74 -0.50 -1.66 20.85
N ILE A 75 -0.36 -1.05 19.68
CA ILE A 75 0.43 0.16 19.48
C ILE A 75 -0.42 1.22 18.77
N LEU A 76 -0.23 2.47 19.15
CA LEU A 76 -0.80 3.61 18.42
C LEU A 76 0.05 3.93 17.19
N ASP A 77 -0.59 4.02 16.03
CA ASP A 77 0.06 4.42 14.78
C ASP A 77 0.25 5.94 14.72
N GLY A 78 1.34 6.40 15.33
CA GLY A 78 1.74 7.81 15.26
C GLY A 78 2.37 8.22 13.92
N LEU A 79 2.73 7.28 13.06
CA LEU A 79 3.37 7.56 11.76
C LEU A 79 2.34 7.75 10.65
N CYS A 80 1.21 7.04 10.73
CA CYS A 80 0.12 7.06 9.75
C CYS A 80 0.62 6.83 8.32
N CYS A 81 1.65 5.98 8.16
CA CYS A 81 2.36 5.74 6.91
C CYS A 81 2.71 7.05 6.16
N TYR A 82 3.35 7.99 6.85
CA TYR A 82 3.69 9.31 6.30
C TYR A 82 2.48 10.07 5.77
N SER A 83 1.39 10.08 6.56
CA SER A 83 0.09 10.68 6.22
C SER A 83 -0.71 9.97 5.10
N ALA A 84 -0.27 8.80 4.62
CA ALA A 84 -1.00 8.07 3.58
C ALA A 84 -2.36 7.51 4.08
N VAL A 85 -2.51 7.30 5.39
CA VAL A 85 -3.73 6.80 6.02
C VAL A 85 -4.38 7.82 6.96
N ASN A 86 -4.38 9.11 6.57
CA ASN A 86 -5.02 10.19 7.34
C ASN A 86 -6.49 9.95 7.68
N GLN A 87 -7.19 9.15 6.88
CA GLN A 87 -8.60 8.78 7.07
C GLN A 87 -8.79 7.65 8.11
N GLY A 88 -7.69 7.18 8.72
CA GLY A 88 -7.62 6.01 9.57
C GLY A 88 -7.34 4.73 8.79
N GLN A 89 -6.66 3.80 9.46
CA GLN A 89 -6.43 2.45 8.95
C GLN A 89 -7.76 1.76 8.64
N LEU A 90 -7.85 1.13 7.46
CA LEU A 90 -9.04 0.40 6.98
C LEU A 90 -10.35 1.20 7.06
N ASN A 91 -10.34 2.48 6.66
CA ASN A 91 -11.56 3.27 6.54
C ASN A 91 -12.63 2.54 5.70
N GLN A 92 -13.78 2.25 6.31
CA GLN A 92 -14.74 1.32 5.72
C GLN A 92 -15.41 1.84 4.45
N THR A 93 -15.51 3.16 4.28
CA THR A 93 -16.01 3.73 3.03
C THR A 93 -15.06 3.40 1.87
N ILE A 94 -13.75 3.51 2.09
CA ILE A 94 -12.73 3.22 1.09
C ILE A 94 -12.63 1.72 0.83
N VAL A 95 -12.56 0.90 1.89
CA VAL A 95 -12.47 -0.57 1.78
C VAL A 95 -13.66 -1.15 1.03
N ASN A 96 -14.88 -0.75 1.39
CA ASN A 96 -16.08 -1.23 0.71
C ASN A 96 -16.13 -0.81 -0.76
N ALA A 97 -15.68 0.40 -1.09
CA ALA A 97 -15.60 0.85 -2.47
C ALA A 97 -14.64 -0.01 -3.31
N VAL A 98 -13.47 -0.36 -2.76
CA VAL A 98 -12.49 -1.24 -3.42
C VAL A 98 -13.04 -2.66 -3.57
N ILE A 99 -13.64 -3.23 -2.51
CA ILE A 99 -14.24 -4.57 -2.57
C ILE A 99 -15.33 -4.62 -3.64
N LYS A 100 -16.24 -3.65 -3.66
CA LYS A 100 -17.30 -3.56 -4.67
C LYS A 100 -16.73 -3.42 -6.09
N HIS A 101 -15.73 -2.56 -6.27
CA HIS A 101 -15.04 -2.39 -7.55
C HIS A 101 -14.45 -3.71 -8.07
N LEU A 102 -13.83 -4.51 -7.20
CA LEU A 102 -13.18 -5.77 -7.56
C LEU A 102 -14.18 -6.93 -7.72
N GLN A 103 -15.14 -7.08 -6.80
CA GLN A 103 -16.01 -8.26 -6.73
C GLN A 103 -17.29 -8.12 -7.56
N GLU A 104 -17.91 -6.95 -7.57
CA GLU A 104 -19.18 -6.72 -8.28
C GLU A 104 -18.95 -6.17 -9.68
N GLU A 105 -18.12 -5.12 -9.79
CA GLU A 105 -17.96 -4.40 -11.05
C GLU A 105 -16.91 -5.02 -11.98
N LYS A 106 -15.89 -5.68 -11.41
CA LYS A 106 -14.88 -6.49 -12.10
C LYS A 106 -14.21 -5.76 -13.27
N LEU A 107 -13.87 -4.49 -13.06
CA LEU A 107 -13.31 -3.67 -14.14
C LEU A 107 -11.82 -3.95 -14.32
N PRO A 108 -11.35 -4.06 -15.56
CA PRO A 108 -9.94 -4.30 -15.82
C PRO A 108 -9.12 -3.03 -15.61
N THR A 109 -7.87 -3.19 -15.19
CA THR A 109 -6.86 -2.14 -15.35
C THR A 109 -6.52 -2.03 -16.83
N VAL A 110 -6.56 -0.81 -17.37
CA VAL A 110 -6.29 -0.55 -18.79
C VAL A 110 -5.17 0.50 -18.94
N PRO A 111 -4.32 0.39 -19.98
CA PRO A 111 -3.32 1.42 -20.27
C PRO A 111 -3.97 2.75 -20.62
N ARG A 112 -3.21 3.85 -20.53
CA ARG A 112 -3.73 5.21 -20.79
C ARG A 112 -4.26 5.41 -22.22
N SER A 113 -3.87 4.55 -23.16
CA SER A 113 -4.41 4.50 -24.52
C SER A 113 -5.88 4.06 -24.59
N ILE A 114 -6.43 3.48 -23.52
CA ILE A 114 -7.82 3.03 -23.42
C ILE A 114 -8.53 3.84 -22.33
N ARG A 115 -9.75 4.29 -22.60
CA ARG A 115 -10.54 5.05 -21.62
C ARG A 115 -11.10 4.10 -20.56
N HIS A 116 -10.84 4.42 -19.29
CA HIS A 116 -11.42 3.73 -18.13
C HIS A 116 -12.63 4.50 -17.59
N LYS A 117 -13.76 3.85 -17.32
CA LYS A 117 -15.02 4.54 -16.97
C LYS A 117 -14.93 5.42 -15.72
N TYR A 118 -14.11 5.05 -14.73
CA TYR A 118 -13.95 5.86 -13.51
C TYR A 118 -12.93 6.98 -13.62
N MET A 119 -12.15 7.02 -14.71
CA MET A 119 -11.24 8.15 -14.93
C MET A 119 -12.02 9.46 -15.06
N SER A 120 -13.17 9.46 -15.74
CA SER A 120 -14.01 10.67 -15.84
C SER A 120 -14.58 11.07 -14.49
N ALA A 121 -15.10 10.13 -13.69
CA ALA A 121 -15.60 10.40 -12.35
C ALA A 121 -14.51 10.99 -11.43
N PHE A 122 -13.30 10.42 -11.47
CA PHE A 122 -12.15 10.94 -10.75
C PHE A 122 -11.78 12.36 -11.20
N LEU A 123 -11.68 12.62 -12.50
CA LEU A 123 -11.32 13.93 -13.03
C LEU A 123 -12.35 15.00 -12.62
N LEU A 124 -13.65 14.70 -12.73
CA LEU A 124 -14.72 15.61 -12.30
C LEU A 124 -14.64 15.93 -10.81
N ALA A 125 -14.43 14.92 -9.96
CA ALA A 125 -14.32 15.13 -8.52
C ALA A 125 -13.06 15.94 -8.17
N ALA A 126 -11.90 15.57 -8.73
CA ALA A 126 -10.62 16.20 -8.44
C ALA A 126 -10.58 17.67 -8.86
N THR A 127 -11.04 18.01 -10.06
CA THR A 127 -11.09 19.41 -10.52
C THR A 127 -12.10 20.22 -9.71
N SER A 128 -13.25 19.64 -9.34
CA SER A 128 -14.25 20.33 -8.51
C SER A 128 -13.75 20.63 -7.10
N ILE A 129 -13.00 19.71 -6.49
CA ILE A 129 -12.44 19.89 -5.14
C ILE A 129 -11.30 20.91 -5.16
N THR A 130 -10.44 20.85 -6.17
CA THR A 130 -9.22 21.69 -6.23
C THR A 130 -9.46 23.05 -6.85
N GLY A 131 -10.53 23.23 -7.63
CA GLY A 131 -10.78 24.43 -8.42
C GLY A 131 -9.87 24.57 -9.65
N MET A 132 -9.11 23.51 -10.00
CA MET A 132 -8.17 23.52 -11.13
C MET A 132 -8.86 23.10 -12.42
N ASP A 133 -8.43 23.67 -13.55
CA ASP A 133 -9.00 23.33 -14.87
C ASP A 133 -8.73 21.88 -15.28
N ARG A 134 -7.57 21.33 -14.88
CA ARG A 134 -7.10 20.00 -15.29
C ARG A 134 -6.33 19.32 -14.16
N VAL A 135 -6.40 17.99 -14.14
CA VAL A 135 -5.63 17.11 -13.23
C VAL A 135 -4.97 16.01 -14.04
N ILE A 136 -3.72 15.68 -13.69
CA ILE A 136 -2.97 14.56 -14.27
C ILE A 136 -2.66 13.58 -13.14
N PRO A 137 -3.37 12.44 -13.05
CA PRO A 137 -3.09 11.46 -12.01
C PRO A 137 -1.75 10.77 -12.26
N LYS A 138 -0.98 10.63 -11.18
CA LYS A 138 0.26 9.85 -11.07
C LYS A 138 0.15 8.86 -9.92
N VAL A 139 1.07 7.90 -9.85
CA VAL A 139 1.03 6.82 -8.87
C VAL A 139 1.86 7.20 -7.65
N ALA A 140 3.10 7.65 -7.85
CA ALA A 140 4.02 7.99 -6.77
C ALA A 140 4.26 9.50 -6.65
N GLY A 141 4.59 9.95 -5.44
CA GLY A 141 4.90 11.36 -5.17
C GLY A 141 6.06 11.90 -6.01
N VAL A 142 7.11 11.10 -6.21
CA VAL A 142 8.26 11.48 -7.06
C VAL A 142 7.86 11.80 -8.51
N GLU A 143 6.93 11.03 -9.08
CA GLU A 143 6.45 11.27 -10.45
C GLU A 143 5.72 12.61 -10.58
N SER A 144 5.05 13.05 -9.51
CA SER A 144 4.37 14.35 -9.49
C SER A 144 5.38 15.50 -9.54
N TRP A 145 6.51 15.37 -8.84
CA TRP A 145 7.55 16.39 -8.83
C TRP A 145 8.34 16.42 -10.13
N GLU A 146 8.71 15.25 -10.67
CA GLU A 146 9.35 15.16 -11.99
C GLU A 146 8.46 15.76 -13.09
N LEU A 147 7.15 15.48 -13.06
CA LEU A 147 6.22 16.06 -14.02
C LEU A 147 6.08 17.58 -13.84
N SER A 148 6.07 18.06 -12.59
CA SER A 148 5.98 19.50 -12.30
C SER A 148 7.19 20.26 -12.84
N LEU A 149 8.39 19.71 -12.67
CA LEU A 149 9.62 20.28 -13.24
C LEU A 149 9.56 20.31 -14.78
N ARG A 150 9.13 19.22 -15.42
CA ARG A 150 8.93 19.19 -16.88
C ARG A 150 7.95 20.26 -17.35
N PHE A 151 6.85 20.49 -16.64
CA PHE A 151 5.91 21.55 -16.99
C PHE A 151 6.47 22.95 -16.78
N ALA A 152 7.30 23.16 -15.77
CA ALA A 152 7.96 24.45 -15.55
C ALA A 152 8.94 24.79 -16.67
N GLU A 153 9.60 23.78 -17.24
CA GLU A 153 10.59 23.93 -18.32
C GLU A 153 9.94 24.05 -19.71
N ASP A 154 9.04 23.12 -20.06
CA ASP A 154 8.50 23.00 -21.42
C ASP A 154 7.15 23.71 -21.61
N GLY A 155 6.50 24.13 -20.52
CA GLY A 155 5.11 24.55 -20.54
C GLY A 155 4.15 23.39 -20.85
N LEU A 156 2.85 23.65 -20.78
CA LEU A 156 1.83 22.69 -21.21
C LEU A 156 1.67 22.75 -22.74
N GLU A 157 2.49 22.02 -23.50
CA GLU A 157 2.13 21.74 -24.90
C GLU A 157 1.01 20.69 -24.94
N VAL A 158 -0.20 21.16 -25.27
CA VAL A 158 -1.34 20.29 -25.53
C VAL A 158 -1.07 19.56 -26.85
N LYS A 159 -0.51 18.35 -26.78
CA LYS A 159 -0.54 17.42 -27.92
C LYS A 159 -1.99 17.01 -28.19
N GLY A 160 -2.65 17.73 -29.10
CA GLY A 160 -3.96 17.35 -29.64
C GLY A 160 -5.04 18.42 -29.69
N SER A 161 -4.78 19.69 -29.36
CA SER A 161 -5.69 20.79 -29.70
C SER A 161 -5.31 21.36 -31.06
N GLN A 162 -5.69 20.66 -32.13
CA GLN A 162 -6.03 21.31 -33.38
C GLN A 162 -7.55 21.47 -33.39
N GLU A 163 -8.02 22.71 -33.40
CA GLU A 163 -9.35 23.04 -33.96
C GLU A 163 -9.37 22.74 -35.46
#